data_AF-A0A1F6BNP0-F1
#
_entry.id   AF-A0A1F6BNP0-F1
#
_cell.length_a   1.000
_cell.length_b   1.000
_cell.length_c   1.000
_cell.angle_alpha   90.00
_cell.angle_beta   90.00
_cell.angle_gamma   90.00
#
_symmetry.space_group_name_H-M   'P 1'
#
loop_
_entity.id
_entity.type
_entity.pdbx_description
1 polymer ?
#
loop_
_entity_poly.entity_id
_entity_poly.type
_entity_poly.pdbx_seq_one_letter_code
_entity_poly.pdbx_strand_id
1 'polypeptide(L)'
;MLRGIVPVFSFALLAALFFVQVFLHKKESVERRDALIERAAKIVFVLGLAAVLGYYFFLVAAQYSTWKNSNPPLSFLVPPYRSIGYVFYYHFTRFLLYYLPSFVVSAAIFISAKYGNKRFGEHFFESGEPYLAAVPLFLLGYPEWNYLWIPYFLAVLGTVFAVSLFRIIAAKRQERFSPYFLWLPVAIIGIIVSETSVLF
;
A
#
# COMPACT_ATOMS: atom_id res chain seq x y z
N MET A 1 17.59 4.91 -13.70
CA MET A 1 17.61 3.44 -13.85
C MET A 1 16.88 2.68 -12.73
N LEU A 2 16.62 3.28 -11.55
CA LEU A 2 15.96 2.59 -10.42
C LEU A 2 14.41 2.68 -10.39
N ARG A 3 13.79 3.39 -11.34
CA ARG A 3 12.33 3.61 -11.40
C ARG A 3 11.50 2.33 -11.37
N GLY A 4 12.04 1.20 -11.81
CA GLY A 4 11.28 -0.06 -11.94
C GLY A 4 11.24 -0.97 -10.71
N ILE A 5 12.12 -0.79 -9.71
CA ILE A 5 12.24 -1.78 -8.62
C ILE A 5 11.04 -1.72 -7.68
N VAL A 6 10.66 -0.51 -7.26
CA VAL A 6 9.55 -0.33 -6.31
C VAL A 6 8.21 -0.75 -6.91
N PRO A 7 7.85 -0.35 -8.15
CA PRO A 7 6.64 -0.83 -8.82
C PRO A 7 6.56 -2.36 -8.94
N VAL A 8 7.63 -2.99 -9.42
CA VAL A 8 7.68 -4.45 -9.61
C VAL A 8 7.56 -5.17 -8.26
N PHE A 9 8.23 -4.67 -7.22
CA PHE A 9 8.17 -5.26 -5.89
C PHE A 9 6.77 -5.14 -5.27
N SER A 10 6.16 -3.96 -5.30
CA SER A 10 4.80 -3.74 -4.83
C SER A 10 3.78 -4.59 -5.59
N PHE A 11 3.90 -4.67 -6.91
CA PHE A 11 3.09 -5.54 -7.75
C PHE A 11 3.24 -7.01 -7.35
N ALA A 12 4.47 -7.51 -7.22
CA ALA A 12 4.74 -8.90 -6.86
C ALA A 12 4.15 -9.27 -5.49
N LEU A 13 4.29 -8.39 -4.50
CA LEU A 13 3.70 -8.57 -3.18
C LEU A 13 2.17 -8.64 -3.21
N LEU A 14 1.52 -7.71 -3.93
CA LEU A 14 0.06 -7.68 -4.06
C LEU A 14 -0.47 -8.87 -4.87
N ALA A 15 0.22 -9.23 -5.95
CA ALA A 15 -0.14 -10.38 -6.77
C ALA A 15 0.01 -11.71 -6.00
N ALA A 16 1.08 -11.85 -5.21
CA ALA A 16 1.26 -13.01 -4.33
C ALA A 16 0.15 -13.10 -3.28
N LEU A 17 -0.19 -11.98 -2.64
CA LEU A 17 -1.28 -11.94 -1.66
C LEU A 17 -2.64 -12.26 -2.31
N PHE A 18 -2.88 -11.77 -3.52
CA PHE A 18 -4.09 -12.06 -4.29
C PHE A 18 -4.17 -13.54 -4.69
N PHE A 19 -3.06 -14.14 -5.11
CA PHE A 19 -3.00 -15.57 -5.41
C PHE A 19 -3.34 -16.42 -4.17
N VAL A 20 -2.76 -16.07 -3.01
CA VAL A 20 -3.08 -16.71 -1.73
C VAL A 20 -4.57 -16.56 -1.40
N GLN A 21 -5.15 -15.37 -1.59
CA GLN A 21 -6.58 -15.10 -1.40
C GLN A 21 -7.47 -16.00 -2.26
N VAL A 22 -7.21 -16.08 -3.56
CA VAL A 22 -8.00 -16.88 -4.50
C VAL A 22 -7.86 -18.38 -4.19
N PHE A 23 -6.65 -18.84 -3.88
CA PHE A 23 -6.40 -20.26 -3.62
C PHE A 23 -7.06 -20.73 -2.31
N LEU A 24 -6.93 -19.95 -1.24
CA LEU A 24 -7.50 -20.31 0.06
C LEU A 24 -9.03 -20.26 0.06
N HIS A 25 -9.63 -19.36 -0.72
CA HIS A 25 -11.09 -19.25 -0.79
C HIS A 25 -11.77 -20.53 -1.31
N LYS A 26 -11.11 -21.28 -2.21
CA LYS A 26 -11.68 -22.52 -2.77
C LYS A 26 -11.51 -23.74 -1.88
N LYS A 27 -10.54 -23.74 -0.97
CA LYS A 27 -10.04 -24.98 -0.34
C LYS A 27 -10.29 -25.08 1.17
N GLU A 28 -10.33 -23.96 1.87
CA GLU A 28 -10.30 -23.94 3.33
C GLU A 28 -11.62 -23.45 3.93
N SER A 29 -11.87 -23.81 5.19
CA SER A 29 -12.96 -23.23 5.98
C SER A 29 -12.76 -21.72 6.17
N VAL A 30 -13.85 -20.99 6.36
CA VAL A 30 -13.86 -19.51 6.48
C VAL A 30 -12.89 -19.02 7.56
N GLU A 31 -12.93 -19.61 8.75
CA GLU A 31 -12.06 -19.23 9.89
C GLU A 31 -10.57 -19.46 9.60
N ARG A 32 -10.22 -20.62 9.01
CA ARG A 32 -8.84 -20.95 8.70
C ARG A 32 -8.30 -20.09 7.56
N ARG A 33 -9.13 -19.84 6.54
CA ARG A 33 -8.81 -18.93 5.43
C ARG A 33 -8.49 -17.54 5.96
N ASP A 34 -9.34 -16.97 6.80
CA ASP A 34 -9.14 -15.62 7.30
C ASP A 34 -7.88 -15.49 8.16
N ALA A 35 -7.62 -16.46 9.03
CA ALA A 35 -6.40 -16.48 9.84
C ALA A 35 -5.13 -16.57 8.98
N LEU A 36 -5.15 -17.34 7.89
CA LEU A 36 -4.03 -17.45 6.95
C LEU A 36 -3.86 -16.17 6.14
N ILE A 37 -4.95 -15.53 5.71
CA ILE A 37 -4.92 -14.26 4.99
C ILE A 37 -4.39 -13.13 5.86
N GLU A 38 -4.82 -13.07 7.13
CA GLU A 38 -4.27 -12.14 8.10
C GLU A 38 -2.75 -12.31 8.25
N ARG A 39 -2.28 -13.56 8.39
CA ARG A 39 -0.83 -13.85 8.49
C ARG A 39 -0.09 -13.43 7.23
N ALA A 40 -0.59 -13.79 6.05
CA ALA A 40 0.01 -13.43 4.78
C ALA A 40 0.06 -11.90 4.58
N ALA A 41 -1.04 -11.21 4.86
CA ALA A 41 -1.12 -9.76 4.75
C ALA A 41 -0.18 -9.04 5.72
N LYS A 42 -0.03 -9.53 6.97
CA LYS A 42 0.97 -9.01 7.91
C LYS A 42 2.40 -9.18 7.39
N ILE A 43 2.74 -10.36 6.87
CA ILE A 43 4.07 -10.62 6.29
C ILE A 43 4.30 -9.66 5.13
N VAL A 44 3.34 -9.54 4.21
CA VAL A 44 3.42 -8.62 3.06
C VAL A 44 3.57 -7.17 3.51
N PHE A 45 2.84 -6.73 4.54
CA PHE A 45 2.95 -5.38 5.10
C PHE A 45 4.35 -5.11 5.65
N VAL A 46 4.89 -6.04 6.44
CA VAL A 46 6.23 -5.92 7.03
C VAL A 46 7.30 -5.93 5.95
N LEU A 47 7.20 -6.82 4.96
CA LEU A 47 8.11 -6.84 3.80
C LEU A 47 8.03 -5.54 3.00
N GLY A 48 6.82 -5.02 2.78
CA GLY A 48 6.60 -3.72 2.16
C GLY A 48 7.28 -2.58 2.91
N LEU A 49 7.07 -2.52 4.23
CA LEU A 49 7.67 -1.51 5.09
C LEU A 49 9.20 -1.60 5.08
N ALA A 50 9.74 -2.82 5.23
CA ALA A 50 11.17 -3.07 5.18
C ALA A 50 11.77 -2.68 3.83
N ALA A 51 11.08 -2.95 2.71
CA ALA A 51 11.53 -2.57 1.38
C ALA A 51 11.53 -1.05 1.18
N VAL A 52 10.48 -0.35 1.62
CA VAL A 52 10.42 1.13 1.55
C VAL A 52 11.54 1.77 2.38
N LEU A 53 11.74 1.31 3.62
CA LEU A 53 12.80 1.82 4.49
C LEU A 53 14.20 1.46 3.96
N GLY A 54 14.40 0.23 3.50
CA GLY A 54 15.65 -0.23 2.92
C GLY A 54 16.01 0.57 1.66
N TYR A 55 15.05 0.79 0.77
CA TYR A 55 15.23 1.62 -0.42
C TYR A 55 15.55 3.07 -0.05
N TYR A 56 14.89 3.63 0.98
CA TYR A 56 15.22 4.95 1.50
C TYR A 56 16.67 5.05 1.98
N PHE A 57 17.14 4.13 2.83
CA PHE A 57 18.52 4.13 3.30
C PHE A 57 19.53 3.95 2.17
N PHE A 58 19.21 3.09 1.20
CA PHE A 58 20.00 2.92 -0.01
C PHE A 58 20.14 4.24 -0.79
N LEU A 59 19.03 4.96 -1.01
CA LEU A 59 19.05 6.26 -1.69
C LEU A 59 19.88 7.30 -0.94
N VAL A 60 19.73 7.39 0.39
CA VAL A 60 20.53 8.29 1.23
C VAL A 60 22.01 7.98 1.10
N ALA A 61 22.40 6.70 1.18
CA ALA A 61 23.80 6.28 1.09
C ALA A 61 24.40 6.54 -0.30
N ALA A 62 23.65 6.22 -1.36
CA ALA A 62 24.06 6.46 -2.74
C ALA A 62 24.25 7.96 -3.02
N GLN A 63 23.31 8.79 -2.58
CA GLN A 63 23.41 10.24 -2.77
C GLN A 63 24.52 10.85 -1.93
N TYR A 64 24.69 10.41 -0.69
CA TYR A 64 25.79 10.83 0.19
C TYR A 64 27.15 10.57 -0.46
N SER A 65 27.36 9.35 -0.98
CA SER A 65 28.59 8.98 -1.68
C SER A 65 28.82 9.85 -2.92
N THR A 66 27.76 10.10 -3.68
CA THR A 66 27.82 10.98 -4.86
C THR A 66 28.23 12.40 -4.48
N TRP A 67 27.57 13.02 -3.49
CA TRP A 67 27.88 14.39 -3.05
C TRP A 67 29.29 14.52 -2.48
N LYS A 68 29.72 13.54 -1.67
CA LYS A 68 31.06 13.52 -1.07
C LYS A 68 32.17 13.46 -2.10
N ASN A 69 31.99 12.68 -3.17
CA ASN A 69 32.99 12.46 -4.20
C ASN A 69 32.87 13.44 -5.39
N SER A 70 31.93 14.38 -5.34
CA SER A 70 31.71 15.38 -6.39
C SER A 70 32.53 16.66 -6.15
N ASN A 71 32.76 17.42 -7.22
CA ASN A 71 33.31 18.77 -7.11
C ASN A 71 32.32 19.73 -6.41
N PRO A 72 32.81 20.84 -5.85
CA PRO A 72 31.96 21.91 -5.36
C PRO A 72 30.94 22.36 -6.44
N PRO A 73 29.70 22.68 -6.07
CA PRO A 73 29.23 22.94 -4.70
C PRO A 73 28.68 21.71 -3.96
N LEU A 74 28.56 20.55 -4.61
CA LEU A 74 27.87 19.38 -4.03
C LEU A 74 28.58 18.81 -2.80
N SER A 75 29.92 18.86 -2.79
CA SER A 75 30.72 18.45 -1.64
C SER A 75 30.47 19.30 -0.38
N PHE A 76 29.94 20.52 -0.52
CA PHE A 76 29.55 21.37 0.61
C PHE A 76 28.21 20.95 1.25
N LEU A 77 27.47 20.02 0.66
CA LEU A 77 26.20 19.52 1.20
C LEU A 77 26.37 18.35 2.20
N VAL A 78 27.59 17.89 2.42
CA VAL A 78 27.93 16.77 3.30
C VAL A 78 29.00 17.19 4.34
N PRO A 79 29.30 16.36 5.36
CA PRO A 79 30.39 16.64 6.29
C PRO A 79 31.73 16.81 5.56
N PRO A 80 32.60 17.75 6.02
CA PRO A 80 32.51 18.50 7.28
C PRO A 80 31.63 19.78 7.23
N TYR A 81 31.18 20.20 6.04
CA TYR A 81 30.51 21.50 5.86
C TYR A 81 29.04 21.51 6.34
N ARG A 82 28.36 20.36 6.25
CA ARG A 82 27.00 20.15 6.78
C ARG A 82 26.95 18.89 7.63
N SER A 83 26.02 18.83 8.56
CA SER A 83 25.83 17.64 9.40
C SER A 83 25.25 16.47 8.60
N ILE A 84 25.48 15.24 9.06
CA ILE A 84 24.84 14.06 8.45
C ILE A 84 23.30 14.14 8.55
N GLY A 85 22.79 14.80 9.60
CA GLY A 85 21.36 15.06 9.79
C GLY A 85 20.75 15.89 8.65
N TYR A 86 21.49 16.83 8.06
CA TYR A 86 21.03 17.56 6.88
C TYR A 86 20.77 16.63 5.69
N VAL A 87 21.68 15.67 5.45
CA VAL A 87 21.54 14.69 4.35
C VAL A 87 20.29 13.84 4.57
N PHE A 88 20.10 13.30 5.78
CA PHE A 88 18.89 12.54 6.11
C PHE A 88 17.63 13.38 5.95
N TYR A 89 17.61 14.60 6.49
CA TYR A 89 16.44 15.48 6.40
C TYR A 89 16.06 15.81 4.95
N TYR A 90 17.05 16.14 4.11
CA TYR A 90 16.84 16.42 2.69
C TYR A 90 16.19 15.24 1.96
N HIS A 91 16.65 14.02 2.24
CA HIS A 91 16.11 12.81 1.60
C HIS A 91 14.77 12.40 2.19
N PHE A 92 14.57 12.61 3.49
CA PHE A 92 13.31 12.35 4.15
C PHE A 92 12.18 13.14 3.49
N THR A 93 12.36 14.46 3.33
CA THR A 93 11.34 15.33 2.73
C THR A 93 11.09 15.02 1.25
N ARG A 94 12.10 14.50 0.55
CA ARG A 94 12.01 14.18 -0.88
C ARG A 94 11.43 12.79 -1.19
N PHE A 95 11.63 11.81 -0.31
CA PHE A 95 11.27 10.42 -0.59
C PHE A 95 10.31 9.85 0.45
N LEU A 96 10.71 9.81 1.73
CA LEU A 96 9.94 9.11 2.75
C LEU A 96 8.66 9.87 3.16
N LEU A 97 8.68 11.20 3.09
CA LEU A 97 7.55 12.05 3.43
C LEU A 97 6.31 11.76 2.58
N TYR A 98 6.48 11.34 1.34
CA TYR A 98 5.38 10.99 0.44
C TYR A 98 4.67 9.69 0.82
N TYR A 99 5.36 8.74 1.46
CA TYR A 99 4.77 7.52 2.02
C TYR A 99 4.06 7.77 3.35
N LEU A 100 4.35 8.87 4.03
CA LEU A 100 3.80 9.13 5.36
C LEU A 100 2.27 9.30 5.34
N PRO A 101 1.65 10.08 4.43
CA PRO A 101 0.19 10.14 4.30
C PRO A 101 -0.45 8.78 4.06
N SER A 102 0.09 7.98 3.14
CA SER A 102 -0.49 6.66 2.80
C SER A 102 -0.36 5.69 3.98
N PHE A 103 0.76 5.74 4.71
CA PHE A 103 0.95 4.96 5.93
C PHE A 103 -0.05 5.35 7.03
N VAL A 104 -0.23 6.65 7.27
CA VAL A 104 -1.20 7.16 8.27
C VAL A 104 -2.62 6.73 7.90
N VAL A 105 -3.02 6.89 6.63
CA VAL A 105 -4.34 6.47 6.15
C VAL A 105 -4.50 4.96 6.25
N SER A 106 -3.52 4.17 5.83
CA SER A 106 -3.51 2.72 5.97
C SER A 106 -3.73 2.28 7.43
N ALA A 107 -2.99 2.89 8.36
CA ALA A 107 -3.13 2.60 9.78
C ALA A 107 -4.52 3.02 10.33
N ALA A 108 -5.02 4.20 9.93
CA ALA A 108 -6.33 4.69 10.33
C ALA A 108 -7.46 3.79 9.82
N ILE A 109 -7.40 3.35 8.56
CA ILE A 109 -8.37 2.41 7.98
C ILE A 109 -8.30 1.06 8.67
N PHE A 110 -7.10 0.54 8.93
CA PHE A 110 -6.93 -0.72 9.65
C PHE A 110 -7.58 -0.66 11.05
N ILE A 111 -7.24 0.38 11.83
CA ILE A 111 -7.74 0.55 13.20
C ILE A 111 -9.25 0.76 13.20
N SER A 112 -9.76 1.66 12.35
CA SER A 112 -11.19 1.96 12.28
C SER A 112 -12.02 0.76 11.80
N ALA A 113 -11.54 0.02 10.80
CA ALA A 113 -12.20 -1.20 10.33
C ALA A 113 -12.24 -2.26 11.43
N LYS A 114 -11.12 -2.51 12.13
CA LYS A 114 -11.07 -3.51 13.20
C LYS A 114 -11.92 -3.11 14.42
N TYR A 115 -11.84 -1.86 14.85
CA TYR A 115 -12.61 -1.36 15.98
C TYR A 115 -14.10 -1.32 15.66
N GLY A 116 -14.47 -0.81 14.48
CA GLY A 116 -15.84 -0.79 13.99
C GLY A 116 -16.40 -2.21 13.89
N ASN A 117 -15.67 -3.14 13.25
CA ASN A 117 -16.16 -4.50 13.09
C ASN A 117 -16.44 -5.16 14.44
N LYS A 118 -15.52 -5.04 15.41
CA LYS A 118 -15.71 -5.56 16.76
C LYS A 118 -16.92 -4.93 17.47
N ARG A 119 -17.06 -3.61 17.36
CA ARG A 119 -18.15 -2.87 18.02
C ARG A 119 -19.54 -3.31 17.53
N PHE A 120 -19.63 -3.73 16.28
CA PHE A 120 -20.88 -4.15 15.65
C PHE A 120 -20.91 -5.67 15.41
N GLY A 121 -20.24 -6.47 16.24
CA GLY A 121 -20.39 -7.93 16.25
C GLY A 121 -19.86 -8.64 14.99
N GLU A 122 -18.81 -8.10 14.36
CA GLU A 122 -18.16 -8.65 13.16
C GLU A 122 -19.05 -8.66 11.89
N HIS A 123 -20.08 -7.82 11.83
CA HIS A 123 -21.03 -7.79 10.71
C HIS A 123 -20.54 -6.98 9.49
N PHE A 124 -19.51 -6.14 9.61
CA PHE A 124 -19.10 -5.17 8.57
C PHE A 124 -17.94 -5.61 7.68
N PHE A 125 -17.03 -6.41 8.21
CA PHE A 125 -15.82 -6.88 7.54
C PHE A 125 -15.59 -8.36 7.86
N GLU A 126 -15.01 -9.10 6.94
CA GLU A 126 -14.43 -10.40 7.30
C GLU A 126 -13.16 -10.17 8.13
N SER A 127 -12.77 -11.12 8.99
CA SER A 127 -11.72 -10.86 9.98
C SER A 127 -10.34 -10.56 9.36
N GLY A 128 -10.07 -11.11 8.17
CA GLY A 128 -8.87 -10.81 7.38
C GLY A 128 -8.96 -9.53 6.52
N GLU A 129 -10.16 -9.01 6.30
CA GLU A 129 -10.43 -7.92 5.35
C GLU A 129 -9.79 -6.57 5.72
N PRO A 130 -9.75 -6.14 7.01
CA PRO A 130 -9.03 -4.92 7.39
C PRO A 130 -7.56 -4.92 6.96
N TYR A 131 -6.91 -6.08 6.95
CA TYR A 131 -5.52 -6.20 6.49
C TYR A 131 -5.42 -6.10 4.97
N LEU A 132 -6.38 -6.69 4.25
CA LEU A 132 -6.48 -6.59 2.79
C LEU A 132 -6.72 -5.16 2.32
N ALA A 133 -7.41 -4.33 3.10
CA ALA A 133 -7.58 -2.91 2.82
C ALA A 133 -6.30 -2.10 3.09
N ALA A 134 -5.62 -2.37 4.20
CA ALA A 134 -4.46 -1.61 4.66
C ALA A 134 -3.20 -1.83 3.78
N VAL A 135 -2.93 -3.09 3.40
CA VAL A 135 -1.72 -3.43 2.63
C VAL A 135 -1.60 -2.63 1.32
N PRO A 136 -2.61 -2.60 0.44
CA PRO A 136 -2.51 -1.83 -0.79
C PRO A 136 -2.48 -0.33 -0.54
N LEU A 137 -3.23 0.19 0.44
CA LEU A 137 -3.20 1.62 0.77
C LEU A 137 -1.78 2.10 1.07
N PHE A 138 -1.02 1.32 1.84
CA PHE A 138 0.37 1.63 2.13
C PHE A 138 1.28 1.49 0.90
N LEU A 139 1.22 0.34 0.21
CA LEU A 139 2.11 0.04 -0.92
C LEU A 139 1.91 0.97 -2.13
N LEU A 140 0.69 1.47 -2.35
CA LEU A 140 0.36 2.45 -3.39
C LEU A 140 0.79 3.89 -3.04
N GLY A 141 1.50 4.08 -1.91
CA GLY A 141 2.08 5.35 -1.49
C GLY A 141 3.31 5.82 -2.27
N TYR A 142 3.74 5.09 -3.31
CA TYR A 142 4.95 5.42 -4.06
C TYR A 142 4.86 6.82 -4.71
N PRO A 143 5.87 7.70 -4.56
CA PRO A 143 5.77 9.09 -5.01
C PRO A 143 5.59 9.21 -6.52
N GLU A 144 6.20 8.31 -7.31
CA GLU A 144 6.12 8.37 -8.77
C GLU A 144 4.75 7.98 -9.33
N TRP A 145 3.91 7.35 -8.50
CA TRP A 145 2.51 7.07 -8.83
C TRP A 145 1.56 8.22 -8.51
N ASN A 146 2.09 9.41 -8.21
CA ASN A 146 1.30 10.64 -8.00
C ASN A 146 0.10 10.44 -7.05
N TYR A 147 0.35 9.80 -5.90
CA TYR A 147 -0.66 9.49 -4.88
C TYR A 147 -1.77 8.53 -5.35
N LEU A 148 -1.44 7.52 -6.17
CA LEU A 148 -2.36 6.47 -6.67
C LEU A 148 -3.23 5.81 -5.58
N TRP A 149 -2.77 5.76 -4.33
CA TRP A 149 -3.58 5.27 -3.20
C TRP A 149 -4.90 6.05 -3.01
N ILE A 150 -4.97 7.34 -3.38
CA ILE A 150 -6.18 8.16 -3.29
C ILE A 150 -7.26 7.71 -4.28
N PRO A 151 -7.04 7.75 -5.62
CA PRO A 151 -8.04 7.31 -6.58
C PRO A 151 -8.35 5.82 -6.41
N TYR A 152 -7.38 4.99 -6.03
CA TYR A 152 -7.61 3.60 -5.65
C TYR A 152 -8.66 3.47 -4.53
N PHE A 153 -8.46 4.19 -3.42
CA PHE A 153 -9.33 4.09 -2.26
C PHE A 153 -10.74 4.58 -2.59
N LEU A 154 -10.85 5.71 -3.30
CA LEU A 154 -12.13 6.23 -3.77
C LEU A 154 -12.84 5.28 -4.74
N ALA A 155 -12.10 4.62 -5.64
CA ALA A 155 -12.66 3.64 -6.57
C ALA A 155 -13.23 2.42 -5.82
N VAL A 156 -12.51 1.90 -4.82
CA VAL A 156 -13.01 0.79 -3.99
C VAL A 156 -14.27 1.20 -3.23
N LEU A 157 -14.24 2.33 -2.50
CA LEU A 157 -15.40 2.81 -1.75
C LEU A 157 -16.59 3.12 -2.65
N GLY A 158 -16.36 3.79 -3.78
CA GLY A 158 -17.38 4.12 -4.76
C GLY A 158 -18.03 2.87 -5.35
N THR A 159 -17.24 1.85 -5.66
CA THR A 159 -17.75 0.56 -6.16
C THR A 159 -18.60 -0.14 -5.10
N VAL A 160 -18.11 -0.23 -3.86
CA VAL A 160 -18.86 -0.84 -2.74
C VAL A 160 -20.19 -0.11 -2.52
N PHE A 161 -20.16 1.22 -2.52
CA PHE A 161 -21.35 2.04 -2.34
C PHE A 161 -22.35 1.84 -3.48
N ALA A 162 -21.90 1.92 -4.74
CA ALA A 162 -22.75 1.75 -5.92
C ALA A 162 -23.39 0.36 -5.98
N VAL A 163 -22.62 -0.70 -5.74
CA VAL A 163 -23.13 -2.08 -5.72
C VAL A 163 -24.12 -2.29 -4.58
N SER A 164 -23.83 -1.76 -3.40
CA SER A 164 -24.73 -1.85 -2.24
C SER A 164 -26.05 -1.13 -2.50
N LEU A 165 -26.00 0.09 -3.05
CA LEU A 165 -27.18 0.87 -3.40
C LEU A 165 -28.03 0.17 -4.46
N PHE A 166 -27.40 -0.35 -5.52
CA PHE A 166 -28.08 -1.11 -6.57
C PHE A 166 -28.76 -2.36 -6.00
N ARG A 167 -28.11 -3.10 -5.10
CA ARG A 167 -28.70 -4.30 -4.49
C ARG A 167 -29.91 -3.98 -3.61
N ILE A 168 -29.87 -2.89 -2.86
CA ILE A 168 -30.97 -2.45 -2.01
C ILE A 168 -32.15 -1.98 -2.86
N ILE A 169 -31.91 -1.12 -3.86
CA ILE A 169 -32.98 -0.49 -4.65
C ILE A 169 -33.52 -1.45 -5.71
N ALA A 170 -32.66 -2.00 -6.56
CA ALA A 170 -33.08 -2.76 -7.73
C ALA A 170 -33.32 -4.24 -7.41
N ALA A 171 -32.43 -4.85 -6.64
CA ALA A 171 -32.52 -6.29 -6.35
C ALA A 171 -33.35 -6.61 -5.10
N LYS A 172 -33.72 -5.60 -4.30
CA LYS A 172 -34.39 -5.74 -2.99
C LYS A 172 -33.73 -6.77 -2.07
N ARG A 173 -32.41 -6.96 -2.23
CA ARG A 173 -31.62 -7.88 -1.42
C ARG A 173 -31.08 -7.12 -0.22
N GLN A 174 -31.20 -7.72 0.96
CA GLN A 174 -30.59 -7.22 2.18
C GLN A 174 -29.23 -7.90 2.48
N GLU A 175 -28.72 -8.68 1.54
CA GLU A 175 -27.41 -9.33 1.67
C GLU A 175 -26.29 -8.30 1.54
N ARG A 176 -25.40 -8.29 2.54
CA ARG A 176 -24.21 -7.45 2.56
C ARG A 176 -23.31 -7.75 1.35
N PHE A 177 -22.79 -6.69 0.73
CA PHE A 177 -21.69 -6.80 -0.22
C PHE A 177 -20.36 -6.65 0.50
N SER A 178 -19.51 -7.68 0.45
CA SER A 178 -18.17 -7.68 1.04
C SER A 178 -17.14 -7.21 0.02
N PRO A 179 -16.36 -6.14 0.28
CA PRO A 179 -15.25 -5.74 -0.59
C PRO A 179 -14.04 -6.68 -0.56
N TYR A 180 -14.12 -7.82 0.12
CA TYR A 180 -13.03 -8.79 0.28
C TYR A 180 -12.21 -9.03 -1.00
N PHE A 181 -12.86 -9.33 -2.12
CA PHE A 181 -12.19 -9.59 -3.41
C PHE A 181 -11.88 -8.34 -4.25
N LEU A 182 -12.21 -7.15 -3.76
CA LEU A 182 -12.06 -5.91 -4.52
C LEU A 182 -10.74 -5.21 -4.19
N TRP A 183 -10.28 -5.28 -2.93
CA TRP A 183 -9.10 -4.55 -2.46
C TRP A 183 -7.84 -4.83 -3.30
N LEU A 184 -7.49 -6.11 -3.51
CA LEU A 184 -6.25 -6.45 -4.20
C LEU A 184 -6.33 -6.26 -5.72
N PRO A 185 -7.38 -6.72 -6.44
CA PRO A 185 -7.46 -6.55 -7.89
C PRO A 185 -7.46 -5.10 -8.33
N VAL A 186 -8.20 -4.22 -7.64
CA VAL A 186 -8.23 -2.80 -8.00
C VAL A 186 -6.86 -2.16 -7.79
N ALA A 187 -6.13 -2.55 -6.74
CA ALA A 187 -4.76 -2.08 -6.53
C ALA A 187 -3.81 -2.54 -7.63
N ILE A 188 -3.88 -3.83 -8.00
CA ILE A 188 -3.05 -4.43 -9.06
C ILE A 188 -3.33 -3.74 -10.40
N ILE A 189 -4.60 -3.54 -10.75
CA ILE A 189 -5.01 -2.82 -11.97
C ILE A 189 -4.50 -1.38 -11.93
N GLY A 190 -4.62 -0.71 -10.78
CA GLY A 190 -4.11 0.66 -10.60
C GLY A 190 -2.61 0.77 -10.90
N ILE A 191 -1.81 -0.20 -10.44
CA ILE A 191 -0.37 -0.26 -10.76
C ILE A 191 -0.16 -0.44 -12.25
N ILE A 192 -0.83 -1.41 -12.88
CA ILE A 192 -0.69 -1.67 -14.32
C ILE A 192 -1.03 -0.43 -15.14
N VAL A 193 -2.15 0.23 -14.84
CA VAL A 193 -2.60 1.44 -15.53
C VAL A 193 -1.57 2.56 -15.34
N SER A 194 -1.11 2.78 -14.11
CA SER A 194 -0.11 3.82 -13.82
C SER A 194 1.18 3.58 -14.61
N GLU A 195 1.71 2.36 -14.62
CA GLU A 195 2.96 2.04 -15.33
C GLU A 195 2.80 2.15 -16.86
N THR A 196 1.66 1.73 -17.41
CA THR A 196 1.39 1.88 -18.86
C THR A 196 1.21 3.33 -19.27
N SER A 197 0.58 4.17 -18.44
CA SER A 197 0.38 5.60 -18.73
C SER A 197 1.67 6.43 -18.72
N VAL A 198 2.74 5.93 -18.09
CA VAL A 198 4.06 6.58 -18.07
C VAL A 198 4.87 6.26 -19.34
N LEU A 199 4.45 5.27 -20.13
CA LEU A 199 5.12 4.84 -21.37
C LEU A 199 4.63 5.59 -22.63
N PHE A 200 3.60 6.43 -22.51
CA PHE A 200 3.04 7.26 -23.60
C PHE A 200 3.16 8.74 -23.25
#